data_AF-A0A5C7H2K3-F1
#
_entry.id   AF-A0A5C7H2K3-F1
#
_cell.length_a   1.000
_cell.length_b   1.000
_cell.length_c   1.000
_cell.angle_alpha   90.00
_cell.angle_beta   90.00
_cell.angle_gamma   90.00
#
_symmetry.space_group_name_H-M   'P 1'
#
loop_
_entity.id
_entity.type
_entity.pdbx_description
1 polymer ?
#
loop_
_entity_poly.entity_id
_entity_poly.type
_entity_poly.pdbx_seq_one_letter_code
_entity_poly.pdbx_strand_id
1 'polypeptide(L)'
;MMANQKKFSSGGVEWSIRVGDGSPPKILVPQETLASRVWLGLKDKIARFVSRVWRFLVKAWNLAVDDPRKVIHCLKVGIALTVVSLFYYMRPLYEGVGGNAMWAVMTVVVVFENTVGATLCKCLNRIVGTSLAGLLAIGVHWVARQSGENLEPLITSKIDLTVVFLLTASAATFSRFIPTIKARFDYGAMIFILTFSLVTVSGYRIDKLFDMAHQRLSTIIIGTSLCILVTTLICPIWAGQELYVLINKNMDKLANSLDGCVSQYFDHGDEKTEKEDKALLGYKCVLNSKGTEDIMANFTRWEPAHGRFNFRHPWKQYLKIGASMRSCAYCIEALIGCIKSENQAPELIKKQLRNTCLLVGSNSSGVIKELAKTIKTMKKSNTIDLLVGEMNSAVQELQNDLKSLSCLSNSDSPSFQEESETPENKKTEKSQKAAATIPLMGVISVVTFASLLIEIVSRTEAIVEAVEELSNLAEFELTVSKQNQSNQKDEQTMQNSQMV
;
A
#
# COMPACT_ATOMS: atom_id res chain seq x y z
N MET A 1 18.18 -38.76 15.06
CA MET A 1 18.56 -40.13 14.66
C MET A 1 19.18 -40.08 13.28
N MET A 2 20.47 -40.39 13.18
CA MET A 2 21.24 -40.42 11.93
C MET A 2 20.77 -41.58 11.04
N ALA A 3 20.64 -41.34 9.73
CA ALA A 3 20.46 -42.41 8.74
C ALA A 3 21.48 -42.25 7.60
N ASN A 4 22.22 -43.34 7.42
CA ASN A 4 23.46 -43.55 6.69
C ASN A 4 23.30 -43.46 5.15
N GLN A 5 24.19 -42.74 4.46
CA GLN A 5 24.36 -42.84 3.00
C GLN A 5 25.25 -44.05 2.67
N LYS A 6 24.67 -45.09 2.03
CA LYS A 6 25.42 -46.16 1.37
C LYS A 6 25.96 -45.64 0.02
N LYS A 7 27.28 -45.59 -0.12
CA LYS A 7 27.98 -45.47 -1.42
C LYS A 7 27.85 -46.79 -2.18
N PHE A 8 27.27 -46.75 -3.39
CA PHE A 8 27.43 -47.81 -4.39
C PHE A 8 28.76 -47.63 -5.11
N SER A 9 29.70 -48.56 -4.92
CA SER A 9 30.90 -48.69 -5.75
C SER A 9 30.55 -49.47 -7.02
N SER A 10 30.60 -48.82 -8.18
CA SER A 10 30.50 -49.47 -9.48
C SER A 10 31.80 -50.24 -9.74
N GLY A 11 31.76 -51.57 -9.65
CA GLY A 11 32.87 -52.44 -10.02
C GLY A 11 33.11 -52.37 -11.53
N GLY A 12 34.22 -51.75 -11.94
CA GLY A 12 34.74 -51.89 -13.30
C GLY A 12 35.46 -53.23 -13.41
N VAL A 13 34.99 -54.08 -14.32
CA VAL A 13 35.61 -55.38 -14.61
C VAL A 13 36.84 -55.12 -15.48
N GLU A 14 38.03 -55.31 -14.92
CA GLU A 14 39.30 -55.13 -15.61
C GLU A 14 39.68 -56.45 -16.30
N TRP A 15 39.49 -56.51 -17.63
CA TRP A 15 39.91 -57.67 -18.43
C TRP A 15 41.37 -57.50 -18.84
N SER A 16 42.25 -58.36 -18.34
CA SER A 16 43.62 -58.47 -18.84
C SER A 16 43.76 -59.74 -19.69
N ILE A 17 44.10 -59.56 -20.97
CA ILE A 17 44.48 -60.67 -21.86
C ILE A 17 46.00 -60.80 -21.81
N ARG A 18 46.52 -61.98 -21.43
CA ARG A 18 47.94 -62.29 -21.58
C ARG A 18 48.20 -62.69 -23.03
N VAL A 19 48.88 -61.82 -23.77
CA VAL A 19 49.58 -62.23 -25.00
C VAL A 19 50.98 -62.63 -24.57
N GLY A 20 51.33 -63.90 -24.79
CA GLY A 20 52.64 -64.44 -24.47
C GLY A 20 53.69 -63.83 -25.37
N ASP A 21 54.36 -62.78 -24.90
CA ASP A 21 55.77 -62.47 -25.18
C ASP A 21 56.23 -61.27 -24.35
N GLY A 22 56.86 -61.56 -23.21
CA GLY A 22 57.98 -60.83 -22.59
C GLY A 22 57.98 -59.30 -22.39
N SER A 23 56.91 -58.57 -22.72
CA SER A 23 56.87 -57.10 -22.65
C SER A 23 55.94 -56.61 -21.53
N PRO A 24 56.31 -55.58 -20.75
CA PRO A 24 55.47 -55.09 -19.65
C PRO A 24 54.16 -54.48 -20.18
N PRO A 25 53.05 -54.61 -19.44
CA PRO A 25 51.73 -54.18 -19.91
C PRO A 25 51.70 -52.66 -20.13
N LYS A 26 51.45 -52.22 -21.36
CA LYS A 26 51.09 -50.84 -21.67
C LYS A 26 49.67 -50.59 -21.18
N ILE A 27 49.54 -49.83 -20.09
CA ILE A 27 48.26 -49.31 -19.63
C ILE A 27 47.79 -48.24 -20.63
N LEU A 28 46.92 -48.63 -21.55
CA LEU A 28 46.15 -47.70 -22.36
C LEU A 28 45.02 -47.15 -21.48
N VAL A 29 45.28 -46.07 -20.74
CA VAL A 29 44.22 -45.31 -20.07
C VAL A 29 43.35 -44.68 -21.17
N PRO A 30 42.04 -44.98 -21.25
CA PRO A 30 41.18 -44.35 -22.24
C PRO A 30 41.10 -42.85 -21.98
N GLN A 31 41.40 -42.06 -23.00
CA GLN A 31 41.20 -40.60 -23.09
C GLN A 31 39.72 -40.18 -22.87
N GLU A 32 38.81 -41.14 -22.70
CA GLU A 32 37.39 -40.94 -22.41
C GLU A 32 37.12 -40.39 -21.00
N THR A 33 38.06 -40.48 -20.05
CA THR A 33 37.84 -40.06 -18.65
C THR A 33 37.83 -38.54 -18.45
N LEU A 34 38.51 -37.77 -19.31
CA LEU A 34 38.58 -36.31 -19.19
C LEU A 34 37.38 -35.64 -19.88
N ALA A 35 37.03 -36.10 -21.08
CA ALA A 35 35.83 -35.65 -21.80
C ALA A 35 34.53 -36.01 -21.05
N SER A 36 34.43 -37.21 -20.48
CA SER A 36 33.27 -37.61 -19.66
C SER A 36 33.13 -36.81 -18.37
N ARG A 37 34.25 -36.44 -17.71
CA ARG A 37 34.23 -35.55 -16.52
C ARG A 37 33.80 -34.13 -16.87
N VAL A 38 34.27 -33.58 -18.00
CA VAL A 38 33.85 -32.25 -18.49
C VAL A 38 32.37 -32.27 -18.88
N TRP A 39 31.91 -33.33 -19.53
CA TRP A 39 30.50 -33.53 -19.89
C TRP A 39 29.58 -33.65 -18.67
N LEU A 40 30.00 -34.40 -17.64
CA LEU A 40 29.27 -34.49 -16.37
C LEU A 40 29.20 -33.13 -15.67
N GLY A 41 30.30 -32.38 -15.65
CA GLY A 41 30.35 -31.02 -15.08
C GLY A 41 29.45 -30.03 -15.81
N LEU A 42 29.35 -30.13 -17.14
CA LEU A 42 28.44 -29.32 -17.95
C LEU A 42 26.97 -29.71 -17.71
N LYS A 43 26.66 -31.01 -17.66
CA LYS A 43 25.32 -31.52 -17.34
C LYS A 43 24.86 -31.06 -15.96
N ASP A 44 25.74 -31.07 -14.96
CA ASP A 44 25.43 -30.62 -13.61
C ASP A 44 25.24 -29.09 -13.52
N LYS A 45 26.00 -28.30 -14.30
CA LYS A 45 25.76 -26.85 -14.44
C LYS A 45 24.42 -26.55 -15.12
N ILE A 46 24.08 -27.29 -16.19
CA ILE A 46 22.78 -27.17 -16.87
C ILE A 46 21.65 -27.58 -15.92
N ALA A 47 21.77 -28.70 -15.20
CA ALA A 47 20.77 -29.14 -14.24
C ALA A 47 20.56 -28.11 -13.10
N ARG A 48 21.65 -27.52 -12.59
CA ARG A 48 21.57 -26.42 -11.62
C ARG A 48 20.90 -25.17 -12.19
N PHE A 49 21.18 -24.82 -13.45
CA PHE A 49 20.52 -23.71 -14.13
C PHE A 49 19.02 -23.99 -14.32
N VAL A 50 18.65 -25.16 -14.83
CA VAL A 50 17.26 -25.59 -15.01
C VAL A 50 16.52 -25.60 -13.68
N SER A 51 17.11 -26.13 -12.59
CA SER A 51 16.52 -26.07 -11.25
C SER A 51 16.31 -24.63 -10.74
N ARG A 52 17.24 -23.71 -11.07
CA ARG A 52 17.10 -22.28 -10.73
C ARG A 52 15.95 -21.63 -11.52
N VAL A 53 15.85 -21.91 -12.82
CA VAL A 53 14.74 -21.44 -13.67
C VAL A 53 13.43 -22.03 -13.19
N TRP A 54 13.38 -23.33 -12.89
CA TRP A 54 12.18 -23.99 -12.37
C TRP A 54 11.70 -23.38 -11.06
N ARG A 55 12.60 -23.15 -10.09
CA ARG A 55 12.25 -22.45 -8.85
C ARG A 55 11.76 -21.03 -9.09
N PHE A 56 12.31 -20.34 -10.08
CA PHE A 56 11.83 -19.02 -10.48
C PHE A 56 10.42 -19.10 -11.08
N LEU A 57 10.16 -20.07 -11.96
CA LEU A 57 8.85 -20.29 -12.55
C LEU A 57 7.78 -20.65 -11.51
N VAL A 58 8.11 -21.51 -10.54
CA VAL A 58 7.20 -21.83 -9.43
C VAL A 58 6.89 -20.58 -8.60
N LYS A 59 7.90 -19.75 -8.29
CA LYS A 59 7.67 -18.48 -7.58
C LYS A 59 6.82 -17.51 -8.40
N ALA A 60 7.09 -17.39 -9.70
CA ALA A 60 6.31 -16.55 -10.61
C ALA A 60 4.86 -17.05 -10.73
N TRP A 61 4.65 -18.37 -10.75
CA TRP A 61 3.33 -19.01 -10.74
C TRP A 61 2.57 -18.69 -9.45
N ASN A 62 3.21 -18.85 -8.28
CA ASN A 62 2.60 -18.49 -7.01
C ASN A 62 2.21 -17.00 -6.98
N LEU A 63 3.09 -16.11 -7.45
CA LEU A 63 2.80 -14.68 -7.56
C LEU A 63 1.63 -14.39 -8.52
N ALA A 64 1.53 -15.13 -9.62
CA ALA A 64 0.46 -15.00 -10.60
C ALA A 64 -0.89 -15.46 -10.04
N VAL A 65 -0.91 -16.53 -9.24
CA VAL A 65 -2.10 -17.04 -8.57
C VAL A 65 -2.53 -16.11 -7.42
N ASP A 66 -1.57 -15.58 -6.67
CA ASP A 66 -1.85 -14.67 -5.54
C ASP A 66 -2.44 -13.33 -6.02
N ASP A 67 -2.04 -12.84 -7.19
CA ASP A 67 -2.51 -11.58 -7.76
C ASP A 67 -2.77 -11.68 -9.28
N PRO A 68 -3.94 -12.22 -9.68
CA PRO A 68 -4.27 -12.41 -11.09
C PRO A 68 -4.35 -11.09 -11.86
N ARG A 69 -4.48 -9.95 -11.18
CA ARG A 69 -4.53 -8.63 -11.81
C ARG A 69 -3.19 -8.22 -12.39
N LYS A 70 -2.08 -8.62 -11.75
CA LYS A 70 -0.73 -8.41 -12.30
C LYS A 70 -0.52 -9.19 -13.61
N VAL A 71 -1.06 -10.40 -13.69
CA VAL A 71 -1.02 -11.21 -14.91
C VAL A 71 -1.78 -10.53 -16.04
N ILE A 72 -2.98 -10.03 -15.74
CA ILE A 72 -3.79 -9.25 -16.69
C ILE A 72 -2.99 -8.03 -17.18
N HIS A 73 -2.33 -7.29 -16.28
CA HIS A 73 -1.48 -6.16 -16.69
C HIS A 73 -0.32 -6.58 -17.60
N CYS A 74 0.41 -7.66 -17.28
CA CYS A 74 1.47 -8.17 -18.15
C CYS A 74 0.96 -8.52 -19.55
N LEU A 75 -0.23 -9.15 -19.63
CA LEU A 75 -0.87 -9.46 -20.90
C LEU A 75 -1.23 -8.18 -21.68
N LYS A 76 -1.79 -7.16 -21.00
CA LYS A 76 -2.09 -5.87 -21.64
C LYS A 76 -0.85 -5.20 -22.23
N VAL A 77 0.25 -5.17 -21.49
CA VAL A 77 1.52 -4.61 -21.97
C VAL A 77 2.00 -5.37 -23.21
N GLY A 78 1.93 -6.72 -23.18
CA GLY A 78 2.28 -7.56 -24.33
C GLY A 78 1.40 -7.29 -25.55
N ILE A 79 0.08 -7.14 -25.37
CA ILE A 79 -0.87 -6.77 -26.44
C ILE A 79 -0.53 -5.40 -27.00
N ALA A 80 -0.33 -4.38 -26.14
CA ALA A 80 0.02 -3.04 -26.59
C ALA A 80 1.31 -3.02 -27.41
N LEU A 81 2.36 -3.70 -26.94
CA LEU A 81 3.63 -3.81 -27.68
C LEU A 81 3.45 -4.53 -29.02
N THR A 82 2.73 -5.66 -29.02
CA THR A 82 2.47 -6.42 -30.25
C THR A 82 1.71 -5.57 -31.26
N VAL A 83 0.70 -4.82 -30.81
CA VAL A 83 -0.09 -3.95 -31.68
C VAL A 83 0.74 -2.78 -32.19
N VAL A 84 1.52 -2.05 -31.36
CA VAL A 84 2.44 -1.00 -31.87
C VAL A 84 3.44 -1.55 -32.87
N SER A 85 4.01 -2.72 -32.58
CA SER A 85 4.96 -3.37 -33.50
C SER A 85 4.29 -3.78 -34.81
N LEU A 86 3.06 -4.30 -34.77
CA LEU A 86 2.31 -4.63 -35.98
C LEU A 86 1.94 -3.39 -36.80
N PHE A 87 1.57 -2.28 -36.13
CA PHE A 87 1.33 -0.98 -36.75
C PHE A 87 2.55 -0.50 -37.56
N TYR A 88 3.77 -0.82 -37.11
CA TYR A 88 5.00 -0.50 -37.82
C TYR A 88 5.23 -1.33 -39.09
N TYR A 89 4.82 -2.60 -39.09
CA TYR A 89 4.99 -3.47 -40.26
C TYR A 89 3.98 -3.17 -41.39
N MET A 90 2.96 -2.34 -41.14
CA MET A 90 2.02 -1.90 -42.16
C MET A 90 2.64 -0.81 -43.06
N ARG A 91 2.88 -1.16 -44.34
CA ARG A 91 3.57 -0.36 -45.36
C ARG A 91 3.14 1.14 -45.46
N PRO A 92 1.84 1.51 -45.47
CA PRO A 92 1.45 2.93 -45.56
C PRO A 92 1.78 3.77 -44.32
N LEU A 93 1.98 3.14 -43.15
CA LEU A 93 2.32 3.83 -41.90
C LEU A 93 3.84 3.83 -41.65
N TYR A 94 4.55 2.83 -42.17
CA TYR A 94 6.02 2.83 -42.22
C TYR A 94 6.57 3.97 -43.07
N GLU A 95 5.98 4.25 -44.23
CA GLU A 95 6.43 5.33 -45.11
C GLU A 95 6.21 6.73 -44.49
N GLY A 96 5.18 6.92 -43.67
CA GLY A 96 4.91 8.19 -42.98
C GLY A 96 5.73 8.41 -41.70
N VAL A 97 6.16 7.33 -41.02
CA VAL A 97 6.60 7.41 -39.61
C VAL A 97 7.82 6.52 -39.28
N GLY A 98 8.30 5.71 -40.22
CA GLY A 98 9.16 4.55 -40.01
C GLY A 98 10.54 4.83 -39.40
N GLY A 99 11.10 6.04 -39.56
CA GLY A 99 12.39 6.41 -38.94
C GLY A 99 12.33 6.60 -37.42
N ASN A 100 11.14 6.88 -36.86
CA ASN A 100 10.96 7.24 -35.45
C ASN A 100 10.13 6.22 -34.65
N ALA A 101 9.81 5.05 -35.22
CA ALA A 101 8.95 4.05 -34.57
C ALA A 101 9.47 3.54 -33.21
N MET A 102 10.78 3.60 -32.98
CA MET A 102 11.39 3.33 -31.68
C MET A 102 10.75 4.17 -30.56
N TRP A 103 10.36 5.43 -30.84
CA TRP A 103 9.73 6.31 -29.87
C TRP A 103 8.33 5.87 -29.46
N ALA A 104 7.56 5.25 -30.37
CA ALA A 104 6.25 4.68 -30.05
C ALA A 104 6.39 3.47 -29.13
N VAL A 105 7.27 2.53 -29.47
CA VAL A 105 7.55 1.33 -28.64
C VAL A 105 8.08 1.72 -27.26
N MET A 106 9.08 2.62 -27.20
CA MET A 106 9.61 3.15 -25.95
C MET A 106 8.54 3.85 -25.12
N THR A 107 7.61 4.55 -25.75
CA THR A 107 6.50 5.20 -25.05
C THR A 107 5.60 4.15 -24.38
N VAL A 108 5.24 3.07 -25.08
CA VAL A 108 4.47 1.97 -24.46
C VAL A 108 5.20 1.43 -23.25
N VAL A 109 6.47 1.07 -23.38
CA VAL A 109 7.25 0.46 -22.29
C VAL A 109 7.32 1.37 -21.05
N VAL A 110 7.50 2.68 -21.24
CA VAL A 110 7.77 3.60 -20.11
C VAL A 110 6.47 4.14 -19.47
N VAL A 111 5.39 4.23 -20.24
CA VAL A 111 4.14 4.88 -19.82
C VAL A 111 3.10 3.89 -19.29
N PHE A 112 3.13 2.63 -19.75
CA PHE A 112 2.14 1.64 -19.32
C PHE A 112 2.32 1.29 -17.84
N GLU A 113 1.26 1.45 -17.06
CA GLU A 113 1.23 1.20 -15.63
C GLU A 113 0.12 0.22 -15.26
N ASN A 114 0.12 -0.28 -14.03
CA ASN A 114 -0.85 -1.27 -13.58
C ASN A 114 -2.30 -0.72 -13.58
N THR A 115 -2.47 0.57 -13.27
CA THR A 115 -3.78 1.22 -13.23
C THR A 115 -4.00 2.15 -14.42
N VAL A 116 -5.27 2.35 -14.77
CA VAL A 116 -5.68 3.26 -15.85
C VAL A 116 -5.27 4.70 -15.52
N GLY A 117 -5.55 5.19 -14.31
CA GLY A 117 -5.15 6.54 -13.88
C GLY A 117 -3.65 6.80 -13.92
N ALA A 118 -2.82 5.82 -13.52
CA ALA A 118 -1.36 5.95 -13.59
C ALA A 118 -0.87 6.03 -15.05
N THR A 119 -1.43 5.19 -15.93
CA THR A 119 -1.10 5.20 -17.36
C THR A 119 -1.51 6.53 -18.00
N LEU A 120 -2.73 7.03 -17.73
CA LEU A 120 -3.22 8.31 -18.21
C LEU A 120 -2.34 9.48 -17.74
N CYS A 121 -1.98 9.50 -16.45
CA CYS A 121 -1.09 10.50 -15.88
C CYS A 121 0.28 10.50 -16.59
N LYS A 122 0.89 9.32 -16.79
CA LYS A 122 2.17 9.21 -17.50
C LYS A 122 2.05 9.56 -18.99
N CYS A 123 0.96 9.19 -19.67
CA CYS A 123 0.70 9.57 -21.07
C CYS A 123 0.66 11.10 -21.22
N LEU A 124 -0.10 11.78 -20.37
CA LEU A 124 -0.22 13.24 -20.41
C LEU A 124 1.12 13.90 -20.07
N ASN A 125 1.81 13.42 -19.03
CA ASN A 125 3.14 13.90 -18.68
C ASN A 125 4.16 13.71 -19.81
N ARG A 126 4.08 12.60 -20.56
CA ARG A 126 4.92 12.34 -21.73
C ARG A 126 4.67 13.40 -22.81
N ILE A 127 3.41 13.60 -23.19
CA ILE A 127 3.03 14.53 -24.26
C ILE A 127 3.40 15.96 -23.87
N VAL A 128 3.04 16.39 -22.66
CA VAL A 128 3.32 17.75 -22.16
C VAL A 128 4.82 17.97 -22.02
N GLY A 129 5.57 17.03 -21.43
CA GLY A 129 7.02 17.13 -21.25
C GLY A 129 7.76 17.23 -22.58
N THR A 130 7.41 16.38 -23.56
CA THR A 130 8.01 16.42 -24.89
C THR A 130 7.62 17.68 -25.66
N SER A 131 6.35 18.11 -25.58
CA SER A 131 5.88 19.33 -26.26
C SER A 131 6.54 20.58 -25.70
N LEU A 132 6.63 20.69 -24.37
CA LEU A 132 7.29 21.82 -23.71
C LEU A 132 8.79 21.88 -24.05
N ALA A 133 9.46 20.72 -24.10
CA ALA A 133 10.86 20.65 -24.52
C ALA A 133 11.05 21.07 -25.99
N GLY A 134 10.17 20.62 -26.89
CA GLY A 134 10.20 20.99 -28.29
C GLY A 134 9.94 22.48 -28.51
N LEU A 135 8.91 23.04 -27.88
CA LEU A 135 8.59 24.47 -27.95
C LEU A 135 9.72 25.34 -27.41
N LEU A 136 10.32 24.94 -26.28
CA LEU A 136 11.45 25.67 -25.72
C LEU A 136 12.67 25.63 -26.65
N ALA A 137 12.98 24.47 -27.24
CA ALA A 137 14.07 24.34 -28.20
C ALA A 137 13.85 25.22 -29.45
N ILE A 138 12.62 25.30 -29.97
CA ILE A 138 12.26 26.20 -31.07
C ILE A 138 12.42 27.66 -30.63
N GLY A 139 11.96 28.01 -29.42
CA GLY A 139 12.08 29.35 -28.86
C GLY A 139 13.54 29.81 -28.75
N VAL A 140 14.43 28.96 -28.24
CA VAL A 140 15.88 29.24 -28.15
C VAL A 140 16.46 29.49 -29.55
N HIS A 141 16.09 28.65 -30.52
CA HIS A 141 16.55 28.82 -31.90
C HIS A 141 16.03 30.13 -32.55
N TRP A 142 14.75 30.47 -32.31
CA TRP A 142 14.15 31.69 -32.83
C TRP A 142 14.83 32.95 -32.27
N VAL A 143 15.09 32.98 -30.95
CA VAL A 143 15.82 34.08 -30.30
C VAL A 143 17.24 34.21 -30.86
N ALA A 144 17.95 33.08 -31.05
CA ALA A 144 19.29 33.08 -31.64
C ALA A 144 19.29 33.69 -33.06
N ARG A 145 18.30 33.32 -33.90
CA ARG A 145 18.18 33.84 -35.27
C ARG A 145 17.88 35.34 -35.32
N GLN A 146 17.08 35.86 -34.38
CA GLN A 146 16.70 37.28 -34.36
C GLN A 146 17.85 38.20 -33.94
N SER A 147 18.92 37.66 -33.34
CA SER A 147 19.94 38.47 -32.67
C SER A 147 21.02 39.11 -33.57
N GLY A 148 21.03 38.84 -34.87
CA GLY A 148 21.81 39.58 -35.88
C GLY A 148 23.35 39.45 -35.82
N GLU A 149 24.02 39.88 -36.92
CA GLU A 149 25.46 39.71 -37.18
C GLU A 149 26.40 40.42 -36.16
N ASN A 150 25.92 41.44 -35.43
CA ASN A 150 26.75 42.18 -34.47
C ASN A 150 26.97 41.45 -33.14
N LEU A 151 26.12 40.46 -32.83
CA LEU A 151 26.25 39.59 -31.65
C LEU A 151 26.43 38.12 -32.06
N GLU A 152 26.55 37.82 -33.34
CA GLU A 152 26.74 36.47 -33.86
C GLU A 152 27.85 35.68 -33.15
N PRO A 153 29.04 36.24 -32.80
CA PRO A 153 30.06 35.46 -32.10
C PRO A 153 29.72 35.20 -30.62
N LEU A 154 28.87 36.00 -30.00
CA LEU A 154 28.48 35.89 -28.58
C LEU A 154 27.20 35.06 -28.38
N ILE A 155 26.22 35.22 -29.26
CA ILE A 155 24.89 34.58 -29.19
C ILE A 155 24.82 33.29 -30.03
N THR A 156 25.69 33.14 -31.04
CA THR A 156 25.92 31.85 -31.74
C THR A 156 27.04 31.04 -31.07
N SER A 157 27.68 31.57 -30.02
CA SER A 157 28.68 30.84 -29.27
C SER A 157 28.03 29.68 -28.52
N LYS A 158 28.75 28.54 -28.49
CA LYS A 158 28.43 27.36 -27.68
C LYS A 158 28.12 27.70 -26.21
N ILE A 159 28.57 28.86 -25.71
CA ILE A 159 28.39 29.31 -24.33
C ILE A 159 26.92 29.61 -24.01
N ASP A 160 26.16 30.30 -24.86
CA ASP A 160 24.75 30.64 -24.57
C ASP A 160 23.84 29.42 -24.61
N LEU A 161 24.05 28.51 -25.57
CA LEU A 161 23.34 27.23 -25.59
C LEU A 161 23.68 26.37 -24.36
N THR A 162 24.95 26.40 -23.93
CA THR A 162 25.39 25.66 -22.72
C THR A 162 24.81 26.29 -21.45
N VAL A 163 24.71 27.62 -21.37
CA VAL A 163 24.11 28.33 -20.23
C VAL A 163 22.61 28.09 -20.18
N VAL A 164 21.89 28.20 -21.30
CA VAL A 164 20.46 27.88 -21.37
C VAL A 164 20.23 26.41 -21.05
N PHE A 165 21.08 25.51 -21.56
CA PHE A 165 21.03 24.10 -21.23
C PHE A 165 21.22 23.84 -19.74
N LEU A 166 22.24 24.43 -19.14
CA LEU A 166 22.53 24.30 -17.72
C LEU A 166 21.38 24.87 -16.87
N LEU A 167 20.87 26.06 -17.19
CA LEU A 167 19.79 26.72 -16.46
C LEU A 167 18.49 25.93 -16.53
N THR A 168 18.08 25.50 -17.73
CA THR A 168 16.82 24.77 -17.92
C THR A 168 16.86 23.38 -17.33
N ALA A 169 17.98 22.64 -17.51
CA ALA A 169 18.16 21.33 -16.89
C ALA A 169 18.25 21.43 -15.36
N SER A 170 18.92 22.45 -14.83
CA SER A 170 19.00 22.70 -13.38
C SER A 170 17.64 23.09 -12.81
N ALA A 171 16.90 23.99 -13.45
CA ALA A 171 15.57 24.41 -13.01
C ALA A 171 14.57 23.24 -13.07
N ALA A 172 14.56 22.46 -14.15
CA ALA A 172 13.71 21.29 -14.26
C ALA A 172 14.08 20.21 -13.23
N THR A 173 15.37 20.00 -12.96
CA THR A 173 15.82 19.07 -11.90
C THR A 173 15.43 19.58 -10.52
N PHE A 174 15.57 20.89 -10.27
CA PHE A 174 15.17 21.51 -9.02
C PHE A 174 13.67 21.39 -8.77
N SER A 175 12.86 21.54 -9.81
CA SER A 175 11.39 21.39 -9.73
C SER A 175 10.97 20.02 -9.19
N ARG A 176 11.79 18.97 -9.37
CA ARG A 176 11.53 17.62 -8.87
C ARG A 176 11.72 17.48 -7.35
N PHE A 177 12.37 18.45 -6.69
CA PHE A 177 12.43 18.48 -5.23
C PHE A 177 11.18 19.09 -4.61
N ILE A 178 10.38 19.83 -5.38
CA ILE A 178 9.11 20.40 -4.91
C ILE A 178 8.08 19.27 -4.80
N PRO A 179 7.57 18.94 -3.60
CA PRO A 179 6.72 17.75 -3.40
C PRO A 179 5.47 17.71 -4.29
N THR A 180 4.85 18.87 -4.55
CA THR A 180 3.65 18.98 -5.40
C THR A 180 3.94 18.66 -6.86
N ILE A 181 5.10 19.08 -7.37
CA ILE A 181 5.57 18.79 -8.73
C ILE A 181 6.04 17.33 -8.79
N LYS A 182 6.79 16.86 -7.80
CA LYS A 182 7.26 15.47 -7.73
C LYS A 182 6.12 14.47 -7.75
N ALA A 183 5.07 14.71 -6.98
CA ALA A 183 3.92 13.82 -6.92
C ALA A 183 3.14 13.72 -8.24
N ARG A 184 3.21 14.74 -9.11
CA ARG A 184 2.36 14.84 -10.31
C ARG A 184 3.11 14.77 -11.64
N PHE A 185 4.29 15.36 -11.69
CA PHE A 185 5.01 15.68 -12.92
C PHE A 185 6.46 15.18 -12.88
N ASP A 186 6.90 14.38 -11.90
CA ASP A 186 8.29 13.88 -11.85
C ASP A 186 8.71 13.18 -13.15
N TYR A 187 7.82 12.33 -13.68
CA TYR A 187 8.01 11.70 -14.98
C TYR A 187 8.07 12.73 -16.12
N GLY A 188 7.16 13.71 -16.12
CA GLY A 188 7.12 14.77 -17.13
C GLY A 188 8.39 15.63 -17.13
N ALA A 189 8.91 15.97 -15.95
CA ALA A 189 10.17 16.70 -15.78
C ALA A 189 11.36 15.89 -16.29
N MET A 190 11.41 14.58 -16.02
CA MET A 190 12.43 13.69 -16.58
C MET A 190 12.37 13.65 -18.11
N ILE A 191 11.18 13.51 -18.68
CA ILE A 191 11.00 13.50 -20.14
C ILE A 191 11.35 14.85 -20.75
N PHE A 192 10.97 15.95 -20.10
CA PHE A 192 11.32 17.30 -20.52
C PHE A 192 12.84 17.47 -20.60
N ILE A 193 13.56 17.13 -19.52
CA ILE A 193 15.03 17.20 -19.49
C ILE A 193 15.62 16.34 -20.60
N LEU A 194 15.23 15.06 -20.68
CA LEU A 194 15.76 14.14 -21.68
C LEU A 194 15.52 14.61 -23.12
N THR A 195 14.29 15.06 -23.42
CA THR A 195 13.91 15.52 -24.76
C THR A 195 14.66 16.80 -25.10
N PHE A 196 14.71 17.76 -24.18
CA PHE A 196 15.40 19.02 -24.38
C PHE A 196 16.91 18.79 -24.58
N SER A 197 17.55 17.95 -23.75
CA SER A 197 18.94 17.54 -23.93
C SER A 197 19.19 16.93 -25.30
N LEU A 198 18.34 15.99 -25.74
CA LEU A 198 18.54 15.30 -27.00
C LEU A 198 18.34 16.24 -28.20
N VAL A 199 17.35 17.14 -28.15
CA VAL A 199 17.12 18.14 -29.21
C VAL A 199 18.28 19.15 -29.26
N THR A 200 18.72 19.66 -28.11
CA THR A 200 19.84 20.60 -28.00
C THR A 200 21.16 20.00 -28.50
N VAL A 201 21.46 18.74 -28.15
CA VAL A 201 22.66 18.03 -28.64
C VAL A 201 22.56 17.69 -30.13
N SER A 202 21.36 17.39 -30.63
CA SER A 202 21.13 17.09 -32.06
C SER A 202 21.09 18.36 -32.94
N GLY A 203 21.03 19.55 -32.34
CA GLY A 203 20.68 20.84 -32.94
C GLY A 203 21.77 21.54 -33.76
N TYR A 204 22.52 20.83 -34.60
CA TYR A 204 23.41 21.44 -35.62
C TYR A 204 22.85 21.34 -37.05
N ARG A 205 21.59 20.89 -37.23
CA ARG A 205 20.91 20.79 -38.54
C ARG A 205 19.54 21.48 -38.50
N ILE A 206 19.58 22.80 -38.72
CA ILE A 206 18.49 23.76 -38.54
C ILE A 206 17.25 23.43 -39.40
N ASP A 207 17.45 22.93 -40.62
CA ASP A 207 16.36 22.75 -41.59
C ASP A 207 15.51 21.48 -41.38
N LYS A 208 15.92 20.57 -40.48
CA LYS A 208 15.20 19.29 -40.23
C LYS A 208 14.64 19.13 -38.82
N LEU A 209 14.80 20.16 -37.98
CA LEU A 209 14.36 20.10 -36.57
C LEU A 209 12.84 20.04 -36.44
N PHE A 210 12.10 20.81 -37.25
CA PHE A 210 10.64 20.85 -37.20
C PHE A 210 10.03 19.52 -37.62
N ASP A 211 10.46 18.96 -38.76
CA ASP A 211 9.98 17.67 -39.25
C ASP A 211 10.32 16.53 -38.28
N MET A 212 11.52 16.55 -37.71
CA MET A 212 11.93 15.58 -36.70
C MET A 212 11.06 15.68 -35.42
N ALA A 213 10.79 16.89 -34.94
CA ALA A 213 9.98 17.12 -33.75
C ALA A 213 8.52 16.70 -33.99
N HIS A 214 7.96 17.03 -35.15
CA HIS A 214 6.60 16.66 -35.53
C HIS A 214 6.44 15.13 -35.65
N GLN A 215 7.38 14.45 -36.30
CA GLN A 215 7.37 12.98 -36.39
C GLN A 215 7.55 12.30 -35.02
N ARG A 216 8.35 12.89 -34.11
CA ARG A 216 8.50 12.38 -32.73
C ARG A 216 7.24 12.59 -31.90
N LEU A 217 6.62 13.74 -32.01
CA LEU A 217 5.40 14.02 -31.26
C LEU A 217 4.23 13.15 -31.75
N SER A 218 4.06 12.99 -33.07
CA SER A 218 3.03 12.12 -33.65
C SER A 218 3.21 10.64 -33.28
N THR A 219 4.44 10.10 -33.33
CA THR A 219 4.73 8.72 -32.86
C THR A 219 4.42 8.53 -31.37
N ILE A 220 4.79 9.51 -30.53
CA ILE A 220 4.48 9.47 -29.10
C ILE A 220 2.96 9.49 -28.89
N ILE A 221 2.24 10.36 -29.61
CA ILE A 221 0.77 10.43 -29.55
C ILE A 221 0.16 9.07 -29.91
N ILE A 222 0.56 8.46 -31.04
CA ILE A 222 0.08 7.14 -31.45
C ILE A 222 0.34 6.08 -30.35
N GLY A 223 1.55 6.04 -29.80
CA GLY A 223 1.90 5.14 -28.71
C GLY A 223 1.04 5.36 -27.46
N THR A 224 0.85 6.62 -27.05
CA THR A 224 -0.01 6.96 -25.90
C THR A 224 -1.47 6.62 -26.14
N SER A 225 -2.02 6.90 -27.32
CA SER A 225 -3.40 6.58 -27.68
C SER A 225 -3.64 5.08 -27.59
N LEU A 226 -2.71 4.26 -28.09
CA LEU A 226 -2.83 2.82 -27.98
C LEU A 226 -2.76 2.35 -26.51
N CYS A 227 -1.83 2.89 -25.71
CA CYS A 227 -1.77 2.57 -24.27
C CYS A 227 -3.10 2.84 -23.58
N ILE A 228 -3.71 3.99 -23.85
CA ILE A 228 -5.00 4.38 -23.28
C ILE A 228 -6.10 3.42 -23.74
N LEU A 229 -6.17 3.08 -25.03
CA LEU A 229 -7.15 2.15 -25.57
C LEU A 229 -7.02 0.76 -24.94
N VAL A 230 -5.81 0.20 -24.87
CA VAL A 230 -5.58 -1.13 -24.30
C VAL A 230 -5.90 -1.15 -22.80
N THR A 231 -5.48 -0.13 -22.04
CA THR A 231 -5.73 -0.08 -20.58
C THR A 231 -7.20 0.08 -20.22
N THR A 232 -7.95 0.85 -21.02
CA THR A 232 -9.38 1.12 -20.79
C THR A 232 -10.30 0.00 -21.29
N LEU A 233 -10.00 -0.62 -22.44
CA LEU A 233 -10.85 -1.63 -23.06
C LEU A 233 -10.62 -3.05 -22.53
N ILE A 234 -9.38 -3.42 -22.21
CA ILE A 234 -9.05 -4.77 -21.75
C ILE A 234 -9.02 -4.78 -20.23
N CYS A 235 -10.03 -5.36 -19.58
CA CYS A 235 -10.12 -5.58 -18.13
C CYS A 235 -9.60 -4.41 -17.27
N PRO A 236 -10.24 -3.22 -17.31
CA PRO A 236 -9.69 -2.01 -16.71
C PRO A 236 -9.44 -2.16 -15.20
N ILE A 237 -8.26 -1.74 -14.75
CA ILE A 237 -7.88 -1.72 -13.33
C ILE A 237 -7.85 -0.25 -12.90
N TRP A 238 -8.84 0.15 -12.11
CA TRP A 238 -9.01 1.54 -11.67
C TRP A 238 -8.29 1.79 -10.35
N ALA A 239 -7.50 2.85 -10.27
CA ALA A 239 -6.85 3.29 -9.04
C ALA A 239 -7.89 3.68 -7.98
N GLY A 240 -9.04 4.24 -8.39
CA GLY A 240 -10.14 4.55 -7.49
C GLY A 240 -10.71 3.32 -6.79
N GLN A 241 -10.96 2.25 -7.54
CA GLN A 241 -11.40 0.98 -6.99
C GLN A 241 -10.36 0.38 -6.02
N GLU A 242 -9.07 0.45 -6.36
CA GLU A 242 -8.00 -0.03 -5.49
C GLU A 242 -7.91 0.75 -4.17
N LEU A 243 -7.99 2.08 -4.23
CA LEU A 243 -8.00 2.94 -3.04
C LEU A 243 -9.21 2.63 -2.14
N TYR A 244 -10.39 2.51 -2.74
CA TYR A 244 -11.61 2.14 -2.04
C TYR A 244 -11.49 0.78 -1.34
N VAL A 245 -11.00 -0.26 -2.05
CA VAL A 245 -10.80 -1.60 -1.47
C VAL A 245 -9.76 -1.56 -0.35
N LEU A 246 -8.68 -0.80 -0.53
CA LEU A 246 -7.62 -0.64 0.46
C LEU A 246 -8.14 -0.01 1.75
N ILE A 247 -8.86 1.11 1.66
CA ILE A 247 -9.43 1.80 2.82
C ILE A 247 -10.41 0.89 3.57
N ASN A 248 -11.30 0.23 2.85
CA ASN A 248 -12.28 -0.68 3.45
C ASN A 248 -11.59 -1.86 4.18
N LYS A 249 -10.61 -2.50 3.53
CA LYS A 249 -9.81 -3.58 4.14
C LYS A 249 -9.01 -3.09 5.35
N ASN A 250 -8.53 -1.84 5.31
CA ASN A 250 -7.81 -1.23 6.42
C ASN A 250 -8.73 -0.97 7.62
N MET A 251 -9.99 -0.56 7.40
CA MET A 251 -10.98 -0.45 8.48
C MET A 251 -11.26 -1.80 9.12
N ASP A 252 -11.52 -2.85 8.33
CA ASP A 252 -11.75 -4.20 8.87
C ASP A 252 -10.57 -4.69 9.70
N LYS A 253 -9.34 -4.49 9.21
CA LYS A 253 -8.11 -4.85 9.94
C LYS A 253 -7.95 -4.03 11.21
N LEU A 254 -8.24 -2.73 11.17
CA LEU A 254 -8.15 -1.85 12.33
C LEU A 254 -9.12 -2.29 13.42
N ALA A 255 -10.38 -2.54 13.06
CA ALA A 255 -11.41 -3.00 13.98
C ALA A 255 -11.07 -4.36 14.61
N ASN A 256 -10.64 -5.33 13.79
CA ASN A 256 -10.26 -6.65 14.29
C ASN A 256 -9.02 -6.60 15.18
N SER A 257 -8.05 -5.72 14.89
CA SER A 257 -6.89 -5.52 15.76
C SER A 257 -7.26 -4.87 17.09
N LEU A 258 -8.20 -3.91 17.09
CA LEU A 258 -8.71 -3.31 18.33
C LEU A 258 -9.41 -4.36 19.22
N ASP A 259 -10.36 -5.10 18.64
CA ASP A 259 -11.14 -6.13 19.34
C ASP A 259 -10.24 -7.24 19.90
N GLY A 260 -9.28 -7.71 19.10
CA GLY A 260 -8.29 -8.70 19.51
C GLY A 260 -7.31 -8.19 20.56
N CYS A 261 -6.92 -6.92 20.51
CA CYS A 261 -6.04 -6.30 21.49
C CYS A 261 -6.70 -6.21 22.87
N VAL A 262 -7.96 -5.76 22.94
CA VAL A 262 -8.68 -5.65 24.21
C VAL A 262 -8.96 -7.03 24.81
N SER A 263 -9.37 -7.98 23.97
CA SER A 263 -9.59 -9.36 24.41
C SER A 263 -8.31 -9.96 24.98
N GLN A 264 -7.17 -9.82 24.29
CA GLN A 264 -5.89 -10.39 24.73
C GLN A 264 -5.38 -9.81 26.06
N TYR A 265 -5.67 -8.54 26.37
CA TYR A 265 -5.23 -7.93 27.63
C TYR A 265 -5.97 -8.48 28.86
N PHE A 266 -7.19 -8.97 28.70
CA PHE A 266 -8.03 -9.44 29.83
C PHE A 266 -8.20 -10.96 29.88
N ASP A 267 -7.63 -11.71 28.92
CA ASP A 267 -7.73 -13.16 28.87
C ASP A 267 -6.45 -13.86 29.36
N HIS A 268 -6.64 -14.84 30.24
CA HIS A 268 -5.55 -15.59 30.88
C HIS A 268 -5.33 -16.92 30.18
N GLY A 269 -4.59 -16.89 29.08
CA GLY A 269 -3.77 -18.02 28.65
C GLY A 269 -4.46 -19.14 27.87
N ASP A 270 -4.89 -18.86 26.64
CA ASP A 270 -4.97 -19.90 25.60
C ASP A 270 -3.74 -19.82 24.68
N GLU A 271 -3.26 -20.99 24.22
CA GLU A 271 -2.18 -21.10 23.23
C GLU A 271 -2.56 -20.32 21.97
N LYS A 272 -1.82 -19.24 21.71
CA LYS A 272 -2.03 -18.36 20.56
C LYS A 272 -1.87 -19.13 19.27
N THR A 273 -2.88 -19.10 18.41
CA THR A 273 -2.72 -19.62 17.05
C THR A 273 -1.98 -18.57 16.21
N GLU A 274 -1.07 -18.97 15.31
CA GLU A 274 -0.38 -18.05 14.36
C GLU A 274 -1.32 -17.09 13.61
N LYS A 275 -2.59 -17.46 13.44
CA LYS A 275 -3.63 -16.66 12.77
C LYS A 275 -4.12 -15.50 13.65
N GLU A 276 -4.20 -15.69 14.96
CA GLU A 276 -4.67 -14.67 15.92
C GLU A 276 -3.63 -13.57 16.07
N ASP A 277 -2.35 -13.92 16.15
CA ASP A 277 -1.24 -12.95 16.15
C ASP A 277 -1.19 -12.13 14.85
N LYS A 278 -1.50 -12.75 13.70
CA LYS A 278 -1.58 -12.05 12.41
C LYS A 278 -2.79 -11.11 12.33
N ALA A 279 -3.93 -11.47 12.93
CA ALA A 279 -5.13 -10.62 12.98
C ALA A 279 -4.94 -9.44 13.94
N LEU A 280 -4.29 -9.66 15.08
CA LEU A 280 -3.97 -8.65 16.09
C LEU A 280 -3.00 -7.58 15.55
N LEU A 281 -2.08 -7.97 14.67
CA LEU A 281 -1.14 -7.05 14.01
C LEU A 281 -1.70 -6.42 12.72
N GLY A 282 -2.99 -6.60 12.42
CA GLY A 282 -3.67 -6.03 11.25
C GLY A 282 -3.53 -4.51 11.13
N TYR A 283 -3.54 -3.79 12.24
CA TYR A 283 -3.36 -2.32 12.30
C TYR A 283 -2.07 -1.84 11.61
N LYS A 284 -1.00 -2.65 11.57
CA LYS A 284 0.25 -2.30 10.88
C LYS A 284 0.06 -2.08 9.38
N CYS A 285 -0.96 -2.69 8.79
CA CYS A 285 -1.29 -2.43 7.39
C CYS A 285 -1.76 -0.98 7.18
N VAL A 286 -2.47 -0.43 8.17
CA VAL A 286 -2.95 0.97 8.19
C VAL A 286 -1.78 1.93 8.37
N LEU A 287 -0.83 1.61 9.26
CA LEU A 287 0.35 2.46 9.46
C LEU A 287 1.23 2.56 8.20
N ASN A 288 1.35 1.47 7.45
CA ASN A 288 2.18 1.40 6.25
C ASN A 288 1.46 1.83 4.95
N SER A 289 0.16 2.16 4.99
CA SER A 289 -0.61 2.42 3.76
C SER A 289 -0.47 3.84 3.21
N LYS A 290 0.00 4.82 4.00
CA LYS A 290 0.04 6.26 3.63
C LYS A 290 0.60 6.51 2.22
N GLY A 291 1.77 5.95 1.91
CA GLY A 291 2.40 6.16 0.60
C GLY A 291 1.57 5.59 -0.55
N THR A 292 0.91 4.44 -0.33
CA THR A 292 0.04 3.81 -1.32
C THR A 292 -1.25 4.61 -1.50
N GLU A 293 -1.85 5.08 -0.41
CA GLU A 293 -3.06 5.93 -0.40
C GLU A 293 -2.81 7.24 -1.18
N ASP A 294 -1.72 7.94 -0.88
CA ASP A 294 -1.35 9.20 -1.54
C ASP A 294 -1.11 9.01 -3.05
N ILE A 295 -0.44 7.93 -3.45
CA ILE A 295 -0.19 7.59 -4.85
C ILE A 295 -1.51 7.29 -5.57
N MET A 296 -2.36 6.43 -5.00
CA MET A 296 -3.64 6.08 -5.62
C MET A 296 -4.56 7.29 -5.75
N ALA A 297 -4.69 8.11 -4.71
CA ALA A 297 -5.51 9.33 -4.71
C ALA A 297 -5.03 10.38 -5.73
N ASN A 298 -3.73 10.40 -6.07
CA ASN A 298 -3.24 11.23 -7.17
C ASN A 298 -3.64 10.66 -8.53
N PHE A 299 -3.63 9.33 -8.71
CA PHE A 299 -4.03 8.69 -9.95
C PHE A 299 -5.52 8.76 -10.24
N THR A 300 -6.37 8.67 -9.21
CA THR A 300 -7.84 8.71 -9.37
C THR A 300 -8.34 10.00 -10.03
N ARG A 301 -7.61 11.11 -9.92
CA ARG A 301 -7.98 12.41 -10.52
C ARG A 301 -7.89 12.41 -12.04
N TRP A 302 -7.14 11.47 -12.60
CA TRP A 302 -6.99 11.31 -14.05
C TRP A 302 -7.99 10.32 -14.64
N GLU A 303 -8.74 9.61 -13.79
CA GLU A 303 -9.66 8.58 -14.24
C GLU A 303 -11.01 9.18 -14.66
N PRO A 304 -11.61 8.71 -15.77
CA PRO A 304 -13.02 8.96 -16.06
C PRO A 304 -13.94 8.35 -15.00
N ALA A 305 -15.23 8.71 -15.05
CA ALA A 305 -16.25 8.05 -14.24
C ALA A 305 -16.27 6.54 -14.53
N HIS A 306 -16.36 5.73 -13.48
CA HIS A 306 -16.28 4.28 -13.59
C HIS A 306 -17.00 3.58 -12.43
N GLY A 307 -17.64 2.45 -12.73
CA GLY A 307 -18.31 1.62 -11.72
C GLY A 307 -19.36 2.40 -10.93
N ARG A 308 -19.13 2.56 -9.62
CA ARG A 308 -20.00 3.29 -8.69
C ARG A 308 -19.49 4.70 -8.38
N PHE A 309 -18.42 5.13 -9.04
CA PHE A 309 -17.78 6.42 -8.79
C PHE A 309 -18.11 7.38 -9.93
N ASN A 310 -18.79 8.46 -9.58
CA ASN A 310 -19.12 9.53 -10.50
C ASN A 310 -17.88 10.35 -10.89
N PHE A 311 -18.00 11.11 -11.97
CA PHE A 311 -16.97 12.06 -12.36
C PHE A 311 -16.74 13.06 -11.21
N ARG A 312 -15.47 13.30 -10.85
CA ARG A 312 -15.06 14.14 -9.69
C ARG A 312 -15.49 13.61 -8.31
N HIS A 313 -15.55 12.28 -8.15
CA HIS A 313 -15.69 11.66 -6.83
C HIS A 313 -14.71 12.25 -5.78
N PRO A 314 -15.12 12.47 -4.51
CA PRO A 314 -14.33 13.14 -3.48
C PRO A 314 -13.18 12.27 -2.91
N TRP A 315 -12.21 11.90 -3.76
CA TRP A 315 -11.06 11.05 -3.39
C TRP A 315 -10.20 11.60 -2.25
N LYS A 316 -10.20 12.92 -2.02
CA LYS A 316 -9.49 13.54 -0.89
C LYS A 316 -10.02 13.07 0.47
N GLN A 317 -11.31 12.72 0.55
CA GLN A 317 -11.89 12.25 1.81
C GLN A 317 -11.38 10.86 2.19
N TYR A 318 -11.02 10.01 1.23
CA TYR A 318 -10.36 8.74 1.51
C TYR A 318 -9.01 8.94 2.19
N LEU A 319 -8.26 10.01 1.84
CA LEU A 319 -7.01 10.35 2.53
C LEU A 319 -7.27 10.86 3.95
N LYS A 320 -8.35 11.63 4.17
CA LYS A 320 -8.77 12.09 5.50
C LYS A 320 -9.14 10.90 6.39
N ILE A 321 -9.94 9.98 5.87
CA ILE A 321 -10.29 8.70 6.52
C ILE A 321 -9.02 7.89 6.84
N GLY A 322 -8.11 7.75 5.87
CA GLY A 322 -6.81 7.10 6.07
C GLY A 322 -5.97 7.75 7.18
N ALA A 323 -5.99 9.08 7.27
CA ALA A 323 -5.32 9.81 8.35
C ALA A 323 -5.94 9.55 9.73
N SER A 324 -7.28 9.60 9.84
CA SER A 324 -8.00 9.29 11.08
C SER A 324 -7.75 7.83 11.52
N MET A 325 -7.81 6.88 10.58
CA MET A 325 -7.50 5.47 10.84
C MET A 325 -6.06 5.28 11.34
N ARG A 326 -5.08 5.97 10.74
CA ARG A 326 -3.68 5.93 11.20
C ARG A 326 -3.53 6.50 12.61
N SER A 327 -4.24 7.58 12.94
CA SER A 327 -4.26 8.13 14.30
C SER A 327 -4.77 7.10 15.32
N CYS A 328 -5.86 6.40 15.00
CA CYS A 328 -6.39 5.31 15.82
C CYS A 328 -5.39 4.14 15.92
N ALA A 329 -4.73 3.77 14.81
CA ALA A 329 -3.74 2.70 14.76
C ALA A 329 -2.52 2.96 15.65
N TYR A 330 -2.08 4.22 15.81
CA TYR A 330 -1.02 4.58 16.77
C TYR A 330 -1.44 4.33 18.22
N CYS A 331 -2.70 4.59 18.58
CA CYS A 331 -3.23 4.29 19.91
C CYS A 331 -3.31 2.77 20.15
N ILE A 332 -3.70 1.98 19.14
CA ILE A 332 -3.67 0.51 19.22
C ILE A 332 -2.25 -0.01 19.38
N GLU A 333 -1.26 0.58 18.70
CA GLU A 333 0.15 0.23 18.89
C GLU A 333 0.60 0.47 20.34
N ALA A 334 0.18 1.58 20.94
CA ALA A 334 0.44 1.87 22.35
C ALA A 334 -0.25 0.86 23.28
N LEU A 335 -1.51 0.46 23.01
CA LEU A 335 -2.21 -0.59 23.76
C LEU A 335 -1.45 -1.93 23.71
N ILE A 336 -0.96 -2.33 22.54
CA ILE A 336 -0.16 -3.55 22.39
C ILE A 336 1.16 -3.43 23.16
N GLY A 337 1.71 -2.23 23.28
CA GLY A 337 2.82 -1.94 24.18
C GLY A 337 2.49 -2.27 25.64
N CYS A 338 1.29 -1.93 26.12
CA CYS A 338 0.80 -2.26 27.46
C CYS A 338 0.63 -3.77 27.67
N ILE A 339 0.19 -4.52 26.66
CA ILE A 339 0.09 -6.00 26.72
C ILE A 339 1.49 -6.63 26.85
N LYS A 340 2.49 -6.09 26.15
CA LYS A 340 3.86 -6.65 26.20
C LYS A 340 4.58 -6.35 27.51
N SER A 341 4.22 -5.27 28.19
CA SER A 341 4.82 -4.87 29.47
C SER A 341 4.11 -5.46 30.70
N GLU A 342 3.05 -6.25 30.48
CA GLU A 342 2.01 -6.66 31.44
C GLU A 342 2.45 -7.55 32.62
N ASN A 343 3.75 -7.81 32.80
CA ASN A 343 4.27 -8.70 33.85
C ASN A 343 4.07 -8.21 35.31
N GLN A 344 3.33 -7.11 35.58
CA GLN A 344 3.24 -6.50 36.93
C GLN A 344 1.84 -6.03 37.39
N ALA A 345 0.76 -6.26 36.62
CA ALA A 345 -0.57 -5.70 36.94
C ALA A 345 -1.38 -6.56 37.96
N PRO A 346 -1.92 -5.97 39.05
CA PRO A 346 -2.80 -6.64 40.01
C PRO A 346 -4.09 -7.17 39.38
N GLU A 347 -4.37 -8.46 39.59
CA GLU A 347 -5.56 -9.16 39.08
C GLU A 347 -6.90 -8.54 39.52
N LEU A 348 -6.94 -7.95 40.72
CA LEU A 348 -8.16 -7.31 41.23
C LEU A 348 -8.59 -6.09 40.40
N ILE A 349 -7.62 -5.27 39.96
CA ILE A 349 -7.90 -4.06 39.16
C ILE A 349 -8.29 -4.44 37.74
N LYS A 350 -7.63 -5.47 37.17
CA LYS A 350 -8.03 -6.02 35.87
C LYS A 350 -9.48 -6.50 35.89
N LYS A 351 -9.89 -7.25 36.92
CA LYS A 351 -11.28 -7.74 37.03
C LYS A 351 -12.30 -6.60 37.12
N GLN A 352 -11.97 -5.52 37.83
CA GLN A 352 -12.87 -4.38 37.97
C GLN A 352 -13.10 -3.65 36.65
N LEU A 353 -12.04 -3.42 35.85
CA LEU A 353 -12.14 -2.69 34.58
C LEU A 353 -12.41 -3.57 33.36
N ARG A 354 -12.32 -4.90 33.49
CA ARG A 354 -12.43 -5.86 32.38
C ARG A 354 -13.70 -5.65 31.57
N ASN A 355 -14.86 -5.67 32.22
CA ASN A 355 -16.15 -5.64 31.52
C ASN A 355 -16.32 -4.34 30.74
N THR A 356 -16.01 -3.21 31.38
CA THR A 356 -16.17 -1.88 30.80
C THR A 356 -15.16 -1.63 29.67
N CYS A 357 -13.91 -2.08 29.83
CA CYS A 357 -12.91 -2.00 28.75
C CYS A 357 -13.26 -2.89 27.56
N LEU A 358 -13.72 -4.13 27.79
CA LEU A 358 -14.19 -5.03 26.72
C LEU A 358 -15.39 -4.42 25.99
N LEU A 359 -16.32 -3.84 26.73
CA LEU A 359 -17.48 -3.15 26.15
C LEU A 359 -17.05 -1.97 25.26
N VAL A 360 -16.19 -1.08 25.76
CA VAL A 360 -15.63 0.04 24.98
C VAL A 360 -14.89 -0.43 23.73
N GLY A 361 -14.06 -1.46 23.84
CA GLY A 361 -13.34 -2.05 22.71
C GLY A 361 -14.28 -2.63 21.65
N SER A 362 -15.28 -3.40 22.09
CA SER A 362 -16.27 -4.03 21.21
C SER A 362 -17.16 -2.99 20.51
N ASN A 363 -17.66 -1.98 21.22
CA ASN A 363 -18.47 -0.89 20.64
C ASN A 363 -17.65 -0.08 19.63
N SER A 364 -16.42 0.29 19.97
CA SER A 364 -15.51 1.01 19.06
C SER A 364 -15.21 0.21 17.79
N SER A 365 -14.90 -1.09 17.93
CA SER A 365 -14.66 -1.96 16.78
C SER A 365 -15.93 -2.16 15.95
N GLY A 366 -17.10 -2.21 16.59
CA GLY A 366 -18.42 -2.29 15.98
C GLY A 366 -18.73 -1.07 15.11
N VAL A 367 -18.47 0.13 15.63
CA VAL A 367 -18.57 1.39 14.87
C VAL A 367 -17.66 1.35 13.65
N ILE A 368 -16.37 1.01 13.80
CA ILE A 368 -15.44 0.94 12.66
C ILE A 368 -15.90 -0.09 11.60
N LYS A 369 -16.39 -1.27 12.02
CA LYS A 369 -16.95 -2.30 11.12
C LYS A 369 -18.19 -1.79 10.39
N GLU A 370 -19.05 -1.03 11.05
CA GLU A 370 -20.24 -0.45 10.42
C GLU A 370 -19.90 0.67 9.43
N LEU A 371 -18.90 1.50 9.74
CA LEU A 371 -18.33 2.47 8.80
C LEU A 371 -17.72 1.77 7.57
N ALA A 372 -17.02 0.65 7.77
CA ALA A 372 -16.49 -0.17 6.68
C ALA A 372 -17.63 -0.67 5.77
N LYS A 373 -18.74 -1.16 6.33
CA LYS A 373 -19.94 -1.55 5.57
C LYS A 373 -20.59 -0.37 4.84
N THR A 374 -20.65 0.80 5.47
CA THR A 374 -21.19 2.04 4.90
C THR A 374 -20.41 2.44 3.65
N ILE A 375 -19.08 2.50 3.74
CA ILE A 375 -18.21 2.72 2.58
C ILE A 375 -18.39 1.60 1.55
N LYS A 376 -18.43 0.34 1.98
CA LYS A 376 -18.55 -0.83 1.08
C LYS A 376 -19.82 -0.80 0.23
N THR A 377 -20.91 -0.39 0.85
CA THR A 377 -22.23 -0.37 0.22
C THR A 377 -22.49 0.95 -0.49
N MET A 378 -21.74 2.01 -0.18
CA MET A 378 -22.00 3.39 -0.61
C MET A 378 -23.39 3.87 -0.21
N LYS A 379 -23.84 3.43 0.97
CA LYS A 379 -25.16 3.76 1.54
C LYS A 379 -24.98 4.30 2.93
N LYS A 380 -25.78 5.30 3.32
CA LYS A 380 -25.84 5.79 4.69
C LYS A 380 -26.37 4.68 5.59
N SER A 381 -25.69 4.41 6.70
CA SER A 381 -26.15 3.42 7.68
C SER A 381 -27.08 4.09 8.69
N ASN A 382 -28.22 3.47 8.95
CA ASN A 382 -29.20 3.95 9.93
C ASN A 382 -28.81 3.58 11.38
N THR A 383 -27.75 2.80 11.58
CA THR A 383 -27.35 2.30 12.90
C THR A 383 -26.11 2.98 13.46
N ILE A 384 -25.40 3.80 12.69
CA ILE A 384 -24.16 4.46 13.13
C ILE A 384 -24.42 5.35 14.34
N ASP A 385 -25.44 6.22 14.29
CA ASP A 385 -25.71 7.16 15.39
C ASP A 385 -26.03 6.44 16.70
N LEU A 386 -26.74 5.31 16.61
CA LEU A 386 -27.02 4.44 17.75
C LEU A 386 -25.72 3.83 18.31
N LEU A 387 -24.90 3.23 17.45
CA LEU A 387 -23.64 2.60 17.87
C LEU A 387 -22.65 3.62 18.45
N VAL A 388 -22.62 4.85 17.93
CA VAL A 388 -21.83 5.96 18.48
C VAL A 388 -22.36 6.35 19.85
N GLY A 389 -23.68 6.40 20.03
CA GLY A 389 -24.31 6.59 21.33
C GLY A 389 -23.90 5.53 22.35
N GLU A 390 -23.99 4.24 21.99
CA GLU A 390 -23.57 3.11 22.84
C GLU A 390 -22.08 3.15 23.19
N MET A 391 -21.23 3.50 22.23
CA MET A 391 -19.80 3.69 22.43
C MET A 391 -19.51 4.80 23.46
N ASN A 392 -20.19 5.95 23.34
CA ASN A 392 -20.01 7.08 24.23
C ASN A 392 -20.56 6.82 25.64
N SER A 393 -21.67 6.10 25.76
CA SER A 393 -22.17 5.63 27.06
C SER A 393 -21.18 4.68 27.75
N ALA A 394 -20.58 3.74 27.01
CA ALA A 394 -19.57 2.82 27.57
C ALA A 394 -18.31 3.56 28.05
N VAL A 395 -17.90 4.62 27.36
CA VAL A 395 -16.79 5.48 27.80
C VAL A 395 -17.12 6.21 29.10
N GLN A 396 -18.35 6.70 29.26
CA GLN A 396 -18.77 7.36 30.51
C GLN A 396 -18.73 6.38 31.69
N GLU A 397 -19.16 5.13 31.48
CA GLU A 397 -19.05 4.06 32.48
C GLU A 397 -17.58 3.80 32.84
N LEU A 398 -16.69 3.67 31.85
CA LEU A 398 -15.26 3.45 32.08
C LEU A 398 -14.60 4.61 32.85
N GLN A 399 -14.99 5.84 32.55
CA GLN A 399 -14.52 7.02 33.28
C GLN A 399 -14.99 7.03 34.74
N ASN A 400 -16.21 6.57 35.01
CA ASN A 400 -16.73 6.45 36.37
C ASN A 400 -16.00 5.34 37.15
N ASP A 401 -15.72 4.20 36.51
CA ASP A 401 -14.92 3.12 37.11
C ASP A 401 -13.50 3.59 37.44
N LEU A 402 -12.85 4.32 36.54
CA LEU A 402 -11.54 4.93 36.77
C LEU A 402 -11.54 5.92 37.94
N LYS A 403 -12.58 6.76 38.05
CA LYS A 403 -12.74 7.68 39.18
C LYS A 403 -12.90 6.91 40.49
N SER A 404 -13.73 5.86 40.50
CA SER A 404 -13.93 5.02 41.68
C SER A 404 -12.61 4.38 42.17
N LEU A 405 -11.78 3.90 41.24
CA LEU A 405 -10.47 3.33 41.52
C LEU A 405 -9.50 4.37 42.11
N SER A 406 -9.53 5.61 41.59
CA SER A 406 -8.70 6.71 42.11
C SER A 406 -9.07 7.08 43.56
N CYS A 407 -10.36 7.06 43.91
CA CYS A 407 -10.83 7.33 45.27
C CYS A 407 -10.37 6.25 46.27
N LEU A 408 -10.38 4.98 45.84
CA LEU A 408 -9.86 3.86 46.63
C LEU A 408 -8.35 3.98 46.90
N SER A 409 -7.58 4.47 45.93
CA SER A 409 -6.12 4.63 46.07
C SER A 409 -5.70 5.84 46.92
N ASN A 410 -6.55 6.86 47.07
CA ASN A 410 -6.25 8.10 47.81
C ASN A 410 -6.70 8.06 49.29
N SER A 411 -7.30 6.96 49.75
CA SER A 411 -7.83 6.83 51.12
C SER A 411 -6.78 6.47 52.18
N ASP A 412 -5.52 6.24 51.79
CA ASP A 412 -4.41 5.92 52.70
C ASP A 412 -3.51 7.15 52.95
N SER A 413 -3.94 8.06 53.82
CA SER A 413 -3.05 9.07 54.43
C SER A 413 -3.26 9.06 55.95
N PRO A 414 -2.25 8.76 56.79
CA PRO A 414 -2.43 8.74 58.23
C PRO A 414 -2.47 10.17 58.78
N SER A 415 -3.58 10.51 59.42
CA SER A 415 -3.68 11.68 60.29
C SER A 415 -2.74 11.53 61.48
N PHE A 416 -1.80 12.45 61.65
CA PHE A 416 -1.06 12.64 62.90
C PHE A 416 -2.01 13.15 63.99
N GLN A 417 -2.10 12.41 65.10
CA GLN A 417 -2.45 12.97 66.40
C GLN A 417 -1.29 12.66 67.37
N GLU A 418 -0.75 13.72 67.97
CA GLU A 418 0.12 13.66 69.14
C GLU A 418 -0.74 13.36 70.38
N GLU A 419 -0.34 12.37 71.19
CA GLU A 419 -0.15 12.52 72.65
C GLU A 419 0.40 11.23 73.33
N SER A 420 1.53 11.43 74.01
CA SER A 420 2.11 10.85 75.24
C SER A 420 1.88 9.41 75.75
N GLU A 421 3.04 8.82 76.10
CA GLU A 421 3.39 7.95 77.25
C GLU A 421 3.20 6.40 77.21
N THR A 422 4.32 5.71 77.52
CA THR A 422 4.56 4.26 77.71
C THR A 422 4.62 3.87 79.21
N PRO A 423 4.80 2.59 79.64
CA PRO A 423 4.65 1.26 78.99
C PRO A 423 3.91 0.19 79.86
N GLU A 424 3.48 -0.95 79.26
CA GLU A 424 3.78 -2.34 79.68
C GLU A 424 2.76 -3.42 79.22
N ASN A 425 3.27 -4.38 78.45
CA ASN A 425 3.13 -5.84 78.56
C ASN A 425 1.73 -6.52 78.61
N LYS A 426 1.35 -7.22 77.52
CA LYS A 426 1.04 -8.68 77.53
C LYS A 426 0.69 -9.22 76.12
N LYS A 427 1.29 -10.36 75.78
CA LYS A 427 1.00 -11.24 74.64
C LYS A 427 -0.47 -11.70 74.65
N THR A 428 -1.12 -11.79 73.48
CA THR A 428 -1.86 -12.97 72.94
C THR A 428 -2.31 -12.71 71.49
N GLU A 429 -2.38 -13.78 70.72
CA GLU A 429 -2.33 -13.94 69.27
C GLU A 429 -3.55 -13.48 68.42
N LYS A 430 -3.23 -13.16 67.15
CA LYS A 430 -3.92 -13.47 65.88
C LYS A 430 -5.34 -12.95 65.60
N SER A 431 -5.40 -12.00 64.66
CA SER A 431 -6.07 -12.22 63.36
C SER A 431 -5.46 -11.28 62.32
N GLN A 432 -4.40 -11.73 61.64
CA GLN A 432 -3.84 -11.05 60.47
C GLN A 432 -4.80 -11.21 59.28
N LYS A 433 -5.50 -10.13 58.91
CA LYS A 433 -5.96 -9.95 57.53
C LYS A 433 -4.98 -8.96 56.90
N ALA A 434 -3.90 -9.49 56.32
CA ALA A 434 -2.90 -8.70 55.62
C ALA A 434 -3.58 -8.00 54.43
N ALA A 435 -3.75 -6.68 54.53
CA ALA A 435 -4.09 -5.84 53.41
C ALA A 435 -2.93 -5.93 52.40
N ALA A 436 -3.19 -6.58 51.27
CA ALA A 436 -2.22 -6.67 50.19
C ALA A 436 -1.99 -5.26 49.63
N THR A 437 -0.82 -4.69 49.89
CA THR A 437 -0.38 -3.42 49.32
C THR A 437 -0.35 -3.59 47.80
N ILE A 438 -1.24 -2.91 47.09
CA ILE A 438 -1.35 -2.99 45.65
C ILE A 438 -0.10 -2.34 45.03
N PRO A 439 0.71 -3.05 44.22
CA PRO A 439 1.86 -2.45 43.58
C PRO A 439 1.42 -1.32 42.62
N LEU A 440 1.78 -0.09 42.96
CA LEU A 440 1.46 1.15 42.24
C LEU A 440 1.77 1.07 40.74
N MET A 441 2.86 0.39 40.37
CA MET A 441 3.28 0.24 38.98
C MET A 441 2.27 -0.54 38.13
N GLY A 442 1.61 -1.54 38.71
CA GLY A 442 0.61 -2.32 38.01
C GLY A 442 -0.72 -1.58 37.86
N VAL A 443 -1.09 -0.73 38.82
CA VAL A 443 -2.25 0.18 38.72
C VAL A 443 -2.07 1.13 37.53
N ILE A 444 -0.88 1.72 37.40
CA ILE A 444 -0.54 2.63 36.29
C ILE A 444 -0.74 1.95 34.94
N SER A 445 -0.35 0.68 34.79
CA SER A 445 -0.49 -0.03 33.52
C SER A 445 -1.96 -0.22 33.07
N VAL A 446 -2.86 -0.59 34.00
CA VAL A 446 -4.29 -0.80 33.70
C VAL A 446 -4.99 0.54 33.45
N VAL A 447 -4.66 1.58 34.23
CA VAL A 447 -5.18 2.94 34.03
C VAL A 447 -4.71 3.51 32.70
N THR A 448 -3.45 3.27 32.32
CA THR A 448 -2.90 3.69 31.02
C THR A 448 -3.64 2.98 29.88
N PHE A 449 -3.87 1.68 30.01
CA PHE A 449 -4.63 0.90 29.03
C PHE A 449 -6.06 1.45 28.84
N ALA A 450 -6.78 1.69 29.94
CA ALA A 450 -8.11 2.28 29.90
C ALA A 450 -8.12 3.70 29.31
N SER A 451 -7.13 4.53 29.64
CA SER A 451 -7.01 5.88 29.07
C SER A 451 -6.75 5.84 27.56
N LEU A 452 -5.94 4.90 27.08
CA LEU A 452 -5.71 4.68 25.65
C LEU A 452 -6.99 4.20 24.93
N LEU A 453 -7.86 3.44 25.60
CA LEU A 453 -9.16 3.06 25.03
C LEU A 453 -10.11 4.25 24.90
N ILE A 454 -10.14 5.15 25.89
CA ILE A 454 -10.90 6.41 25.80
C ILE A 454 -10.37 7.25 24.64
N GLU A 455 -9.06 7.33 24.47
CA GLU A 455 -8.44 8.03 23.34
C GLU A 455 -8.84 7.39 22.00
N ILE A 456 -8.89 6.06 21.91
CA ILE A 456 -9.34 5.33 20.71
C ILE A 456 -10.79 5.66 20.35
N VAL A 457 -11.66 5.87 21.32
CA VAL A 457 -13.04 6.29 21.06
C VAL A 457 -13.05 7.66 20.37
N SER A 458 -12.31 8.63 20.89
CA SER A 458 -12.18 9.95 20.23
C SER A 458 -11.59 9.83 18.82
N ARG A 459 -10.61 8.94 18.61
CA ARG A 459 -10.09 8.67 17.25
C ARG A 459 -11.12 7.97 16.36
N THR A 460 -12.02 7.17 16.92
CA THR A 460 -13.11 6.51 16.19
C THR A 460 -14.16 7.53 15.76
N GLU A 461 -14.53 8.48 16.62
CA GLU A 461 -15.38 9.63 16.26
C GLU A 461 -14.80 10.43 15.09
N ALA A 462 -13.49 10.71 15.10
CA ALA A 462 -12.83 11.37 13.97
C ALA A 462 -12.84 10.55 12.67
N ILE A 463 -13.02 9.22 12.73
CA ILE A 463 -13.27 8.39 11.54
C ILE A 463 -14.74 8.54 11.12
N VAL A 464 -15.69 8.52 12.07
CA VAL A 464 -17.13 8.74 11.81
C VAL A 464 -17.33 10.05 11.05
N GLU A 465 -16.81 11.16 11.55
CA GLU A 465 -16.92 12.49 10.91
C GLU A 465 -16.36 12.49 9.48
N ALA A 466 -15.20 11.86 9.26
CA ALA A 466 -14.57 11.81 7.93
C ALA A 466 -15.39 10.95 6.94
N VAL A 467 -16.03 9.88 7.42
CA VAL A 467 -16.92 9.03 6.61
C VAL A 467 -18.25 9.73 6.33
N GLU A 468 -18.79 10.47 7.29
CA GLU A 468 -20.00 11.27 7.10
C GLU A 468 -19.78 12.37 6.06
N GLU A 469 -18.64 13.07 6.11
CA GLU A 469 -18.26 14.07 5.10
C GLU A 469 -18.13 13.43 3.71
N LEU A 470 -17.50 12.26 3.60
CA LEU A 470 -17.44 11.49 2.36
C LEU A 470 -18.85 11.13 1.85
N SER A 471 -19.69 10.60 2.73
CA SER A 471 -21.05 10.17 2.43
C SER A 471 -21.92 11.31 1.90
N ASN A 472 -21.79 12.50 2.49
CA ASN A 472 -22.49 13.70 2.05
C ASN A 472 -21.98 14.21 0.70
N LEU A 473 -20.66 14.25 0.49
CA LEU A 473 -20.07 14.71 -0.77
C LEU A 473 -20.25 13.73 -1.94
N ALA A 474 -20.35 12.43 -1.64
CA ALA A 474 -20.53 11.37 -2.62
C ALA A 474 -22.00 10.95 -2.80
N GLU A 475 -22.93 11.68 -2.17
CA GLU A 475 -24.38 11.47 -2.28
C GLU A 475 -24.80 10.01 -2.02
N PHE A 476 -24.33 9.43 -0.92
CA PHE A 476 -24.68 8.04 -0.58
C PHE A 476 -26.20 7.88 -0.43
N GLU A 477 -26.74 6.80 -1.01
CA GLU A 477 -28.17 6.50 -0.91
C GLU A 477 -28.57 6.24 0.54
N LEU A 478 -29.72 6.77 0.95
CA LEU A 478 -30.31 6.45 2.25
C LEU A 478 -30.83 5.00 2.21
N THR A 479 -30.49 4.20 3.23
CA THR A 479 -31.17 2.90 3.40
C THR A 479 -32.61 3.13 3.83
N VAL A 480 -33.54 3.12 2.88
CA VAL A 480 -34.97 3.06 3.21
C VAL A 480 -35.21 1.73 3.92
N SER A 481 -35.50 1.79 5.22
CA SER A 481 -35.87 0.63 6.02
C SER A 481 -37.15 0.02 5.43
N LYS A 482 -37.14 -1.31 5.26
CA LYS A 482 -38.32 -2.07 4.77
C LYS A 482 -39.59 -1.91 5.62
N GLN A 483 -39.50 -1.28 6.79
CA GLN A 483 -40.66 -0.94 7.64
C GLN A 483 -41.60 0.10 7.02
N ASN A 484 -41.12 1.01 6.17
CA ASN A 484 -42.00 2.01 5.55
C ASN A 484 -42.85 1.44 4.41
N GLN A 485 -42.47 0.29 3.82
CA GLN A 485 -43.27 -0.39 2.81
C GLN A 485 -44.35 -1.31 3.42
N SER A 486 -44.18 -1.81 4.65
CA SER A 486 -45.25 -2.53 5.35
C SER A 486 -46.30 -1.55 5.89
N ASN A 487 -45.87 -0.44 6.51
CA ASN A 487 -46.81 0.53 7.06
C ASN A 487 -47.66 1.22 5.97
N GLN A 488 -47.11 1.48 4.78
CA GLN A 488 -47.90 2.00 3.65
C GLN A 488 -48.89 0.97 3.08
N LYS A 489 -48.56 -0.33 3.11
CA LYS A 489 -49.48 -1.39 2.70
C LYS A 489 -50.59 -1.61 3.72
N ASP A 490 -50.27 -1.54 5.02
CA ASP A 490 -51.25 -1.73 6.09
C ASP A 490 -52.22 -0.53 6.20
N GLU A 491 -51.74 0.71 5.97
CA GLU A 491 -52.62 1.89 5.88
C GLU A 491 -53.53 1.86 4.64
N GLN A 492 -53.03 1.43 3.47
CA GLN A 492 -53.87 1.26 2.27
C GLN A 492 -54.90 0.13 2.43
N THR A 493 -54.56 -0.92 3.19
CA THR A 493 -55.49 -2.05 3.45
C THR A 493 -56.56 -1.67 4.47
N MET A 494 -56.24 -0.84 5.48
CA MET A 494 -57.23 -0.29 6.40
C MET A 494 -58.16 0.74 5.73
N GLN A 495 -57.65 1.62 4.87
CA GLN A 495 -58.48 2.58 4.13
C GLN A 495 -59.44 1.89 3.16
N ASN A 496 -59.01 0.82 2.48
CA ASN A 496 -59.90 0.06 1.59
C ASN A 496 -60.93 -0.80 2.34
N SER A 497 -60.69 -1.17 3.60
CA SER A 497 -61.66 -1.93 4.41
C SER A 497 -62.71 -1.04 5.09
N GLN A 498 -62.50 0.28 5.16
CA GLN A 498 -63.50 1.25 5.63
C GLN A 498 -64.41 1.78 4.51
N MET A 499 -64.16 1.41 3.25
CA MET A 499 -64.95 1.78 2.07
C MET A 499 -65.85 0.65 1.52
N VAL A 500 -65.99 -0.47 2.24
CA VAL A 500 -66.90 -1.59 1.87
C VAL A 500 -68.07 -1.66 2.83
#